data_AF-A0A0J8DBD2-F1
#
_entry.id   AF-A0A0J8DBD2-F1
#
_cell.length_a   1.000
_cell.length_b   1.000
_cell.length_c   1.000
_cell.angle_alpha   90.00
_cell.angle_beta   90.00
_cell.angle_gamma   90.00
#
_symmetry.space_group_name_H-M   'P 1'
#
loop_
_entity.id
_entity.type
_entity.pdbx_description
1 polymer ?
#
loop_
_entity_poly.entity_id
_entity_poly.type
_entity_poly.pdbx_seq_one_letter_code
_entity_poly.pdbx_strand_id
1 'polypeptide(L)'
;MPIPKGIAGEAILEKYFPSEEWENNIFCSTGELKAISDYTGLNFKEIESLTYVEYLLFKKDAWVFNLKQSENGQEFLKTLYRLRQTKADINAIRKFNERRG
;
A
#
# COMPACT_ATOMS: atom_id res chain seq x y z
N MET A 1 2.52 4.52 2.70
CA MET A 1 3.72 3.75 3.12
C MET A 1 4.65 3.75 1.92
N PRO A 2 5.91 4.18 2.03
CA PRO A 2 6.74 4.28 0.82
C PRO A 2 7.06 2.87 0.32
N ILE A 3 6.61 2.57 -0.90
CA ILE A 3 7.04 1.39 -1.65
C ILE A 3 8.56 1.50 -1.83
N PRO A 4 9.33 0.40 -1.67
CA PRO A 4 10.77 0.43 -1.95
C PRO A 4 11.03 0.99 -3.35
N LYS A 5 11.99 1.90 -3.51
CA LYS A 5 12.31 2.45 -4.83
C LYS A 5 13.14 1.45 -5.65
N GLY A 6 13.00 1.48 -6.97
CA GLY A 6 13.77 0.67 -7.92
C GLY A 6 13.13 -0.69 -8.23
N ILE A 7 13.90 -1.56 -8.89
CA ILE A 7 13.45 -2.85 -9.46
C ILE A 7 12.66 -3.71 -8.46
N ALA A 8 13.11 -3.74 -7.20
CA ALA A 8 12.42 -4.51 -6.16
C ALA A 8 11.00 -4.00 -5.88
N GLY A 9 10.78 -2.69 -5.91
CA GLY A 9 9.45 -2.11 -5.72
C GLY A 9 8.51 -2.39 -6.89
N GLU A 10 9.02 -2.23 -8.11
CA GLU A 10 8.30 -2.51 -9.35
C GLU A 10 7.85 -3.98 -9.40
N ALA A 11 8.74 -4.92 -9.10
CA ALA A 11 8.41 -6.34 -9.06
C ALA A 11 7.34 -6.68 -8.01
N ILE A 12 7.31 -5.99 -6.86
CA ILE A 12 6.27 -6.18 -5.85
C ILE A 12 4.93 -5.63 -6.37
N LEU A 13 4.93 -4.47 -7.03
CA LEU A 13 3.71 -3.89 -7.60
C LEU A 13 3.13 -4.81 -8.67
N GLU A 14 3.93 -5.27 -9.62
CA GLU A 14 3.50 -6.17 -10.69
C GLU A 14 2.91 -7.48 -10.14
N LYS A 15 3.50 -8.02 -9.06
CA LYS A 15 3.01 -9.25 -8.43
C LYS A 15 1.62 -9.12 -7.80
N TYR A 16 1.34 -8.00 -7.14
CA TYR A 16 0.09 -7.82 -6.37
C TYR A 16 -0.98 -7.01 -7.11
N PHE A 17 -0.56 -6.21 -8.08
CA PHE A 17 -1.40 -5.34 -8.91
C PHE A 17 -1.01 -5.53 -10.38
N PRO A 18 -1.30 -6.70 -10.98
CA PRO A 18 -1.10 -6.87 -12.41
C PRO A 18 -2.02 -5.89 -13.15
N SER A 19 -1.44 -5.07 -14.02
CA SER A 19 -2.14 -4.07 -14.82
C SER A 19 -1.91 -4.34 -16.30
N GLU A 20 -2.93 -4.17 -17.11
CA GLU A 20 -2.80 -4.22 -18.57
C GLU A 20 -2.23 -2.90 -19.12
N GLU A 21 -1.65 -2.92 -20.33
CA GLU A 21 -1.01 -1.75 -20.92
C GLU A 21 -1.97 -0.56 -21.11
N TRP A 22 -3.25 -0.83 -21.37
CA TRP A 22 -4.26 0.22 -21.50
C TRP A 22 -4.58 0.89 -20.15
N GLU A 23 -4.50 0.18 -19.02
CA GLU A 23 -4.78 0.74 -17.69
C GLU A 23 -3.75 1.81 -17.34
N ASN A 24 -2.49 1.60 -17.74
CA ASN A 24 -1.41 2.58 -17.55
C ASN A 24 -1.65 3.90 -18.30
N ASN A 25 -2.47 3.87 -19.35
CA ASN A 25 -2.80 5.05 -20.16
C ASN A 25 -4.02 5.80 -19.63
N ILE A 26 -4.77 5.24 -18.67
CA ILE A 26 -5.97 5.84 -18.11
C ILE A 26 -5.69 6.24 -16.65
N PHE A 27 -5.15 7.44 -16.46
CA PHE A 27 -4.89 7.98 -15.13
C PHE A 27 -6.01 8.94 -14.69
N CYS A 28 -6.57 8.70 -13.50
CA CYS A 28 -7.45 9.66 -12.85
C CYS A 28 -6.60 10.67 -12.08
N SER A 29 -6.48 11.89 -12.60
CA SER A 29 -5.66 12.96 -11.98
C SER A 29 -6.10 13.30 -10.56
N THR A 30 -7.38 13.10 -10.23
CA THR A 30 -7.99 13.37 -8.92
C THR A 30 -8.18 12.11 -8.07
N GLY A 31 -7.62 10.96 -8.48
CA GLY A 31 -7.82 9.69 -7.78
C GLY A 31 -7.40 9.73 -6.32
N GLU A 32 -6.34 10.47 -5.99
CA GLU A 32 -5.90 10.65 -4.60
C GLU A 32 -6.92 11.45 -3.76
N LEU A 33 -7.46 12.55 -4.32
CA LEU A 33 -8.50 13.35 -3.66
C LEU A 33 -9.76 12.52 -3.44
N LYS A 34 -10.14 11.70 -4.42
CA LYS A 34 -11.27 10.78 -4.29
C LYS A 34 -11.05 9.76 -3.18
N ALA A 35 -9.88 9.14 -3.10
CA ALA A 35 -9.57 8.19 -2.03
C ALA A 35 -9.63 8.82 -0.63
N ILE A 36 -9.10 10.04 -0.47
CA ILE A 36 -9.17 10.78 0.79
C ILE A 36 -10.63 11.15 1.12
N SER A 37 -11.40 11.58 0.13
CA SER A 37 -12.82 11.90 0.27
C SER A 37 -13.64 10.69 0.71
N ASP A 38 -13.42 9.53 0.08
CA ASP A 38 -14.12 8.28 0.42
C ASP A 38 -13.75 7.79 1.83
N TYR A 39 -12.53 8.02 2.29
CA TYR A 39 -12.08 7.66 3.62
C TYR A 39 -12.58 8.60 4.73
N THR A 40 -12.59 9.91 4.47
CA THR A 40 -12.86 10.95 5.50
C THR A 40 -14.29 11.48 5.48
N GLY A 41 -15.00 11.33 4.36
CA GLY A 41 -16.28 11.99 4.11
C GLY A 41 -16.18 13.45 3.68
N LEU A 42 -14.97 14.03 3.60
CA LEU A 42 -14.75 15.42 3.18
C LEU A 42 -14.98 15.58 1.68
N ASN A 43 -15.51 16.73 1.28
CA ASN A 43 -15.56 17.11 -0.13
C ASN A 43 -14.22 17.66 -0.62
N PHE A 44 -14.06 17.83 -1.93
CA PHE A 44 -12.76 18.21 -2.50
C PHE A 44 -12.28 19.59 -2.04
N LYS A 45 -13.18 20.56 -1.84
CA LYS A 45 -12.80 21.89 -1.35
C LYS A 45 -12.30 21.83 0.09
N GLU A 46 -12.93 21.00 0.93
CA GLU A 46 -12.48 20.78 2.31
C GLU A 46 -11.09 20.13 2.32
N ILE A 47 -10.85 19.14 1.45
CA ILE A 47 -9.54 18.49 1.32
C ILE A 47 -8.46 19.47 0.87
N GLU A 48 -8.76 20.35 -0.10
CA GLU A 48 -7.83 21.38 -0.57
C GLU A 48 -7.55 22.45 0.50
N SER A 49 -8.44 22.60 1.50
CA SER A 49 -8.25 23.54 2.61
C SER A 49 -7.43 22.97 3.77
N LEU A 50 -7.12 21.67 3.75
CA LEU A 50 -6.34 21.00 4.80
C LEU A 50 -4.92 21.56 4.88
N THR A 51 -4.34 21.55 6.07
CA THR A 51 -2.90 21.75 6.21
C THR A 51 -2.14 20.62 5.53
N TYR A 52 -0.90 20.89 5.11
CA TYR A 52 -0.07 19.88 4.45
C TYR A 52 0.11 18.61 5.28
N VAL A 53 0.20 18.74 6.61
CA VAL A 53 0.35 17.59 7.53
C VAL A 53 -0.92 16.74 7.57
N GLU A 54 -2.09 17.36 7.67
CA GLU A 54 -3.38 16.65 7.66
C GLU A 54 -3.61 15.94 6.33
N TYR A 55 -3.32 16.64 5.23
CA TYR A 55 -3.41 16.06 3.89
C TYR A 55 -2.55 14.79 3.77
N LEU A 56 -1.28 14.85 4.20
CA LEU A 56 -0.39 13.68 4.16
C LEU A 56 -0.85 12.55 5.09
N LEU A 57 -1.40 12.89 6.25
CA LEU A 57 -1.93 11.90 7.20
C LEU A 57 -3.11 11.15 6.58
N PHE A 58 -4.13 11.87 6.10
CA PHE A 58 -5.32 11.26 5.51
C PHE A 58 -5.00 10.54 4.20
N LYS A 59 -4.09 11.07 3.38
CA LYS A 59 -3.61 10.36 2.19
C LYS A 59 -3.05 8.99 2.55
N LYS A 60 -2.21 8.92 3.58
CA LYS A 60 -1.61 7.65 4.04
C LYS A 60 -2.68 6.70 4.59
N ASP A 61 -3.60 7.20 5.40
CA ASP A 61 -4.60 6.37 6.06
C ASP A 61 -5.67 5.87 5.07
N ALA A 62 -6.11 6.71 4.13
CA ALA A 62 -6.99 6.32 3.02
C ALA A 62 -6.36 5.20 2.17
N TRP A 63 -5.07 5.31 1.84
CA TRP A 63 -4.37 4.28 1.09
C TRP A 63 -4.30 2.95 1.84
N VAL A 64 -3.99 2.97 3.14
CA VAL A 64 -3.97 1.76 3.98
C VAL A 64 -5.38 1.17 4.12
N PHE A 65 -6.39 2.02 4.32
CA PHE A 65 -7.79 1.60 4.44
C PHE A 65 -8.25 0.89 3.18
N ASN A 66 -8.01 1.46 2.01
CA ASN A 66 -8.39 0.88 0.71
C ASN A 66 -7.71 -0.48 0.47
N LEU A 67 -6.41 -0.60 0.79
CA LEU A 67 -5.69 -1.86 0.67
C LEU A 67 -6.20 -2.94 1.63
N LYS A 68 -6.74 -2.57 2.80
CA LYS A 68 -7.33 -3.54 3.72
C LYS A 68 -8.66 -4.11 3.24
N GLN A 69 -9.34 -3.49 2.29
CA GLN A 69 -10.64 -3.94 1.80
C GLN A 69 -10.55 -5.19 0.91
N SER A 70 -9.39 -5.46 0.30
CA SER A 70 -9.20 -6.63 -0.58
C SER A 70 -8.20 -7.62 0.01
N GLU A 71 -8.37 -8.91 -0.30
CA GLU A 71 -7.45 -9.96 0.14
C GLU A 71 -6.03 -9.74 -0.42
N ASN A 72 -5.93 -9.41 -1.71
CA ASN A 72 -4.65 -9.07 -2.35
C ASN A 72 -3.98 -7.85 -1.72
N GLY A 73 -4.75 -6.81 -1.37
CA GLY A 73 -4.21 -5.63 -0.71
C GLY A 73 -3.73 -5.92 0.72
N GLN A 74 -4.42 -6.79 1.46
CA GLN A 74 -3.95 -7.26 2.76
C GLN A 74 -2.65 -8.07 2.65
N GLU A 75 -2.52 -8.96 1.66
CA GLU A 75 -1.29 -9.72 1.42
C GLU A 75 -0.13 -8.82 0.97
N PHE A 76 -0.41 -7.80 0.16
CA PHE A 76 0.55 -6.75 -0.18
C PHE A 76 1.06 -6.02 1.08
N LEU A 77 0.15 -5.59 1.96
CA LEU A 77 0.52 -4.93 3.22
C LEU A 77 1.36 -5.85 4.14
N LYS A 78 1.01 -7.14 4.25
CA LYS A 78 1.81 -8.14 5.00
C LYS A 78 3.21 -8.28 4.41
N THR A 79 3.34 -8.26 3.10
CA THR A 79 4.64 -8.34 2.40
C THR A 79 5.49 -7.11 2.67
N LEU A 80 4.93 -5.92 2.55
CA LEU A 80 5.61 -4.67 2.93
C LEU A 80 6.06 -4.68 4.39
N TYR A 81 5.21 -5.17 5.29
CA TYR A 81 5.55 -5.32 6.71
C TYR A 81 6.74 -6.27 6.93
N ARG A 82 6.75 -7.44 6.27
CA ARG A 82 7.87 -8.40 6.33
C ARG A 82 9.17 -7.79 5.80
N LEU A 83 9.13 -7.09 4.67
CA LEU A 83 10.30 -6.45 4.06
C LEU A 83 10.91 -5.35 4.93
N ARG A 84 10.09 -4.66 5.72
CA ARG A 84 10.57 -3.64 6.68
C ARG A 84 11.32 -4.26 7.86
N GLN A 85 11.10 -5.54 8.17
CA GLN A 85 11.77 -6.17 9.30
C GLN A 85 13.26 -6.37 8.98
N THR A 86 14.11 -5.74 9.78
CA THR A 86 15.57 -5.86 9.68
C THR A 86 16.13 -7.01 10.52
N LYS A 87 15.31 -7.57 11.42
CA LYS A 87 15.68 -8.71 12.27
C LYS A 87 15.12 -9.99 11.67
N ALA A 88 15.96 -11.02 11.56
CA ALA A 88 15.53 -12.34 11.10
C ALA A 88 14.46 -12.91 12.05
N ASP A 89 13.39 -13.47 11.48
CA ASP A 89 12.38 -14.20 12.24
C ASP A 89 12.91 -15.59 12.62
N ILE A 90 13.67 -15.63 13.71
CA ILE A 90 14.32 -16.85 14.23
C ILE A 90 13.29 -17.96 14.50
N ASN A 91 12.06 -17.59 14.88
CA ASN A 91 10.99 -18.56 15.15
C ASN A 91 10.50 -19.23 13.88
N ALA A 92 10.35 -18.48 12.78
CA ALA A 92 10.02 -19.05 11.48
C ALA A 92 11.12 -19.99 10.96
N ILE A 93 12.39 -19.60 11.13
CA ILE A 93 13.55 -20.43 10.77
C ILE A 93 13.56 -21.74 11.57
N ARG A 94 13.33 -21.66 12.88
CA ARG A 94 13.29 -22.82 13.77
C ARG A 94 12.17 -23.80 13.38
N LYS A 95 10.95 -23.32 13.15
CA LYS A 95 9.82 -24.15 12.68
C LYS A 95 10.07 -24.79 11.32
N PHE A 96 10.77 -24.10 10.41
CA PHE A 96 11.13 -24.66 9.11
C PHE A 96 12.13 -25.81 9.24
N ASN A 97 13.13 -25.65 10.10
CA ASN A 97 14.12 -26.70 10.37
C ASN A 97 13.49 -27.91 11.08
N GLU A 98 12.56 -27.70 12.02
CA GLU A 98 11.82 -28.77 12.71
C GLU A 98 10.90 -29.58 11.78
N ARG A 99 10.51 -29.06 10.61
CA ARG A 99 9.70 -29.79 9.61
C ARG A 99 10.53 -30.58 8.61
N ARG A 100 11.85 -30.34 8.55
CA ARG A 100 12.78 -30.98 7.62
C ARG A 100 13.67 -32.05 8.26
N GLY A 101 13.73 -32.08 9.59
CA GLY A 101 14.30 -33.20 10.36
C GLY A 101 13.24 -34.26 10.65
#